data_AF-A0A508AUH4-F1
#
_entry.id   AF-A0A508AUH4-F1
#
_cell.length_a   1.000
_cell.length_b   1.000
_cell.length_c   1.000
_cell.angle_alpha   90.00
_cell.angle_beta   90.00
_cell.angle_gamma   90.00
#
_symmetry.space_group_name_H-M   'P 1'
#
loop_
_entity.id
_entity.type
_entity.pdbx_description
1 polymer ?
#
loop_
_entity_poly.entity_id
_entity_poly.type
_entity_poly.pdbx_seq_one_letter_code
_entity_poly.pdbx_strand_id
1 'polypeptide(L)'
;MLTHLSIKQFAVVDSAELEFGPGMTVISGETGAGKSLLVDALGLICGLRADSGVVRHGADRAELSAGFALVDAPLARAWLHDNDLDEDEACQIRRVIRADGGSRAWINGRPATVGQLTELSARLVEIHGQHEQQALLSRPSQLALLDAFGRTDAERAAVAEAARRWSALLRERESLSAQGDVSDRIDWLEHQFAELEREELEPAALEQLGADHRRQAHAADLIAACDEALAQLAGDELPSPVGTIEQIRGALQRMNEHEPRLGEVDAMLDAAAIQLDEAQVLLDRIRSDLDIDPGALQTLEQRLGRLHELARKHRVPPDQLLARREAIAAELDGLRGAGERLHKLDAEIESARQAWRRA
;
A
#
# COMPACT_ATOMS: atom_id res chain seq x y z
N MET A 1 21.41 41.08 -3.89
CA MET A 1 21.88 42.32 -4.56
C MET A 1 22.50 41.96 -5.91
N LEU A 2 22.14 42.67 -6.99
CA LEU A 2 22.80 42.53 -8.30
C LEU A 2 24.25 43.03 -8.18
N THR A 3 25.23 42.22 -8.57
CA THR A 3 26.67 42.55 -8.51
C THR A 3 27.28 42.74 -9.89
N HIS A 4 26.76 42.04 -10.90
CA HIS A 4 27.30 42.06 -12.26
C HIS A 4 26.18 41.89 -13.29
N LEU A 5 26.31 42.55 -14.44
CA LEU A 5 25.44 42.38 -15.61
C LEU A 5 26.30 42.41 -16.88
N SER A 6 26.26 41.34 -17.67
CA SER A 6 26.91 41.26 -18.98
C SER A 6 25.87 41.04 -20.07
N ILE A 7 26.00 41.83 -21.14
CA ILE A 7 25.07 41.91 -22.27
C ILE A 7 25.90 41.79 -23.55
N LYS A 8 25.57 40.83 -24.41
CA LYS A 8 26.23 40.63 -25.70
C LYS A 8 25.21 40.50 -26.82
N GLN A 9 25.45 41.18 -27.93
CA GLN A 9 24.65 41.15 -29.16
C GLN A 9 23.15 41.42 -28.94
N PHE A 10 22.83 42.39 -28.07
CA PHE A 10 21.47 42.72 -27.66
C PHE A 10 21.07 44.11 -28.18
N ALA A 11 20.02 44.16 -29.00
CA ALA A 11 19.54 45.36 -29.67
C ALA A 11 20.68 46.14 -30.36
N VAL A 12 21.03 47.33 -29.86
CA VAL A 12 22.14 48.17 -30.40
C VAL A 12 23.47 47.97 -29.65
N VAL A 13 23.54 47.06 -28.68
CA VAL A 13 24.73 46.75 -27.89
C VAL A 13 25.47 45.55 -28.49
N ASP A 14 26.75 45.74 -28.81
CA ASP A 14 27.65 44.65 -29.22
C ASP A 14 28.13 43.85 -28.01
N SER A 15 28.74 44.55 -27.03
CA SER A 15 29.09 43.99 -25.72
C SER A 15 29.08 45.10 -24.67
N ALA A 16 28.54 44.81 -23.49
CA ALA A 16 28.58 45.68 -22.32
C ALA A 16 28.70 44.83 -21.04
N GLU A 17 29.54 45.26 -20.12
CA GLU A 17 29.72 44.64 -18.80
C GLU A 17 29.66 45.73 -17.74
N LEU A 18 28.82 45.51 -16.73
CA LEU A 18 28.59 46.45 -15.63
C LEU A 18 28.80 45.74 -14.30
N GLU A 19 29.49 46.39 -13.38
CA GLU A 19 29.65 45.98 -12.00
C GLU A 19 28.88 46.94 -11.09
N PHE A 20 28.16 46.38 -10.12
CA PHE A 20 27.29 47.12 -9.21
C PHE A 20 27.81 47.06 -7.79
N GLY A 21 27.93 48.23 -7.16
CA GLY A 21 28.23 48.39 -5.75
C GLY A 21 26.96 48.47 -4.88
N PRO A 22 27.08 48.29 -3.56
CA PRO A 22 25.95 48.32 -2.65
C PRO A 22 25.30 49.71 -2.58
N GLY A 23 24.02 49.74 -2.25
CA GLY A 23 23.25 50.98 -2.10
C GLY A 23 22.67 51.48 -3.43
N MET A 24 22.69 52.80 -3.64
CA MET A 24 22.03 53.45 -4.77
C MET A 24 22.99 53.60 -5.95
N THR A 25 22.68 52.93 -7.08
CA THR A 25 23.36 53.14 -8.35
C THR A 25 22.51 54.03 -9.26
N VAL A 26 23.10 55.10 -9.80
CA VAL A 26 22.43 56.01 -10.74
C VAL A 26 23.06 55.87 -12.11
N ILE A 27 22.23 55.57 -13.11
CA ILE A 27 22.64 55.49 -14.53
C ILE A 27 22.11 56.74 -15.24
N SER A 28 23.02 57.56 -15.77
CA SER A 28 22.72 58.79 -16.52
C SER A 28 23.36 58.78 -17.91
N GLY A 29 22.82 59.57 -18.84
CA GLY A 29 23.36 59.73 -20.19
C GLY A 29 22.55 60.74 -21.01
N GLU A 30 23.00 61.05 -22.23
CA GLU A 30 22.34 62.02 -23.12
C GLU A 30 21.04 61.50 -23.75
N THR A 31 20.95 60.19 -24.01
CA THR A 31 19.75 59.55 -24.59
C THR A 31 19.19 58.48 -23.64
N GLY A 32 17.86 58.39 -23.55
CA GLY A 32 17.16 57.42 -22.70
C GLY A 32 17.32 55.96 -23.14
N ALA A 33 17.89 55.71 -24.33
CA ALA A 33 18.02 54.38 -24.92
C ALA A 33 18.89 53.43 -24.10
N GLY A 34 20.03 53.91 -23.56
CA GLY A 34 20.93 53.06 -22.77
C GLY A 34 20.31 52.56 -21.47
N LYS A 35 19.53 53.42 -20.80
CA LYS A 35 18.83 53.04 -19.56
C LYS A 35 17.74 52.01 -19.82
N SER A 36 16.89 52.23 -20.84
CA SER A 36 15.82 51.30 -21.18
C SER A 36 16.38 49.92 -21.56
N LEU A 37 17.46 49.86 -22.34
CA LEU A 37 18.10 48.60 -22.71
C LEU A 37 18.61 47.79 -21.52
N LEU A 38 19.13 48.45 -20.48
CA LEU A 38 19.56 47.77 -19.26
C LEU A 38 18.38 47.20 -18.48
N VAL A 39 17.28 47.95 -18.38
CA VAL A 39 16.05 47.47 -17.73
C VAL A 39 15.44 46.32 -18.51
N ASP A 40 15.39 46.41 -19.84
CA ASP A 40 14.88 45.34 -20.71
C ASP A 40 15.74 44.08 -20.61
N ALA A 41 17.07 44.22 -20.62
CA ALA A 41 17.99 43.11 -20.45
C ALA A 41 17.81 42.43 -19.07
N LEU A 42 17.67 43.21 -18.00
CA LEU A 42 17.41 42.67 -16.66
C LEU A 42 16.05 41.98 -16.59
N GLY A 43 15.00 42.57 -17.18
CA GLY A 43 13.68 41.95 -17.26
C GLY A 43 13.69 40.61 -18.02
N LEU A 44 14.44 40.53 -19.12
CA LEU A 44 14.63 39.27 -19.84
C LEU A 44 15.42 38.25 -19.01
N ILE A 45 16.44 38.65 -18.25
CA ILE A 45 17.09 37.74 -17.29
C ILE A 45 16.09 37.27 -16.22
N CYS A 46 15.16 38.13 -15.81
CA CYS A 46 14.13 37.84 -14.82
C CYS A 46 12.94 36.99 -15.33
N GLY A 47 13.01 36.50 -16.56
CA GLY A 47 12.00 35.60 -17.12
C GLY A 47 10.89 36.26 -17.94
N LEU A 48 11.03 37.56 -18.28
CA LEU A 48 10.11 38.18 -19.26
C LEU A 48 10.13 37.44 -20.60
N ARG A 49 9.04 37.54 -21.37
CA ARG A 49 9.00 36.95 -22.71
C ARG A 49 10.02 37.64 -23.61
N ALA A 50 10.83 36.83 -24.28
CA ALA A 50 11.81 37.28 -25.25
C ALA A 50 11.19 37.26 -26.65
N ASP A 51 11.40 38.31 -27.42
CA ASP A 51 11.12 38.38 -28.86
C ASP A 51 12.44 38.24 -29.63
N SER A 52 12.45 37.62 -30.82
CA SER A 52 13.67 37.48 -31.61
C SER A 52 14.24 38.82 -32.09
N GLY A 53 13.40 39.87 -32.17
CA GLY A 53 13.79 41.24 -32.52
C GLY A 53 14.70 41.92 -31.49
N VAL A 54 14.94 41.31 -30.33
CA VAL A 54 15.94 41.81 -29.36
C VAL A 54 17.37 41.42 -29.71
N VAL A 55 17.58 40.50 -30.66
CA VAL A 55 18.92 40.12 -31.14
C VAL A 55 19.46 41.20 -32.08
N ARG A 56 20.71 41.62 -31.88
CA ARG A 56 21.35 42.63 -32.73
C ARG A 56 21.32 42.19 -34.20
N HIS A 57 21.04 43.13 -35.10
CA HIS A 57 21.04 42.86 -36.53
C HIS A 57 22.40 42.31 -37.01
N GLY A 58 22.38 41.16 -37.70
CA GLY A 58 23.58 40.46 -38.16
C GLY A 58 24.20 39.48 -37.16
N ALA A 59 23.65 39.34 -35.95
CA ALA A 59 24.08 38.34 -34.97
C ALA A 59 23.11 37.14 -34.92
N ASP A 60 23.65 35.94 -34.65
CA ASP A 60 22.85 34.72 -34.54
C ASP A 60 22.10 34.60 -33.19
N ARG A 61 22.63 35.24 -32.14
CA ARG A 61 22.09 35.17 -30.78
C ARG A 61 22.52 36.36 -29.91
N ALA A 62 21.66 36.74 -28.98
CA ALA A 62 21.95 37.60 -27.84
C ALA A 62 22.23 36.77 -26.59
N GLU A 63 23.17 37.21 -25.76
CA GLU A 63 23.53 36.56 -24.50
C GLU A 63 23.51 37.57 -23.37
N LEU A 64 22.74 37.24 -22.33
CA LEU A 64 22.52 38.07 -21.15
C LEU A 64 22.93 37.26 -19.92
N SER A 65 23.67 37.86 -19.00
CA SER A 65 24.01 37.22 -17.73
C SER A 65 24.06 38.21 -16.58
N ALA A 66 23.61 37.79 -15.41
CA ALA A 66 23.62 38.57 -14.19
C ALA A 66 24.13 37.75 -13.00
N GLY A 67 24.91 38.40 -12.15
CA GLY A 67 25.38 37.85 -10.87
C GLY A 67 24.66 38.52 -9.70
N PHE A 68 24.31 37.73 -8.68
CA PHE A 68 23.67 38.21 -7.46
C PHE A 68 24.43 37.74 -6.22
N ALA A 69 24.66 38.67 -5.29
CA ALA A 69 25.03 38.35 -3.92
C ALA A 69 23.77 38.04 -3.10
N LEU A 70 23.78 36.91 -2.38
CA LEU A 70 22.63 36.40 -1.62
C LEU A 70 22.62 36.78 -0.13
N VAL A 71 23.51 37.68 0.31
CA VAL A 71 23.68 38.05 1.74
C VAL A 71 22.35 38.46 2.39
N ASP A 72 21.56 39.27 1.69
CA ASP A 72 20.27 39.79 2.18
C ASP A 72 19.04 39.10 1.55
N ALA A 73 19.22 37.92 0.94
CA ALA A 73 18.16 37.21 0.21
C ALA A 73 18.00 35.75 0.67
N PRO A 74 17.62 35.51 1.95
CA PRO A 74 17.54 34.15 2.49
C PRO A 74 16.50 33.28 1.77
N LEU A 75 15.41 33.89 1.27
CA LEU A 75 14.39 33.16 0.50
C LEU A 75 14.89 32.70 -0.87
N ALA A 76 15.76 33.48 -1.53
CA ALA A 76 16.37 33.07 -2.79
C ALA A 76 17.41 31.97 -2.58
N ARG A 77 18.18 32.05 -1.49
CA ARG A 77 19.13 30.99 -1.08
C ARG A 77 18.42 29.67 -0.81
N ALA A 78 17.33 29.69 -0.03
CA ALA A 78 16.54 28.50 0.24
C ALA A 78 15.95 27.90 -1.04
N TRP A 79 15.39 28.73 -1.92
CA TRP A 79 14.85 28.25 -3.20
C TRP A 79 15.91 27.61 -4.09
N LEU A 80 17.14 28.14 -4.15
CA LEU A 80 18.24 27.53 -4.88
C LEU A 80 18.60 26.15 -4.33
N HIS A 81 18.69 26.02 -3.00
CA HIS A 81 18.96 24.74 -2.34
C HIS A 81 17.83 23.71 -2.60
N ASP A 82 16.57 24.12 -2.44
CA ASP A 82 15.41 23.24 -2.64
C ASP A 82 15.25 22.75 -4.10
N ASN A 83 15.89 23.43 -5.05
CA ASN A 83 15.87 23.08 -6.47
C ASN A 83 17.20 22.46 -6.95
N ASP A 84 18.14 22.15 -6.05
CA ASP A 84 19.48 21.66 -6.37
C ASP A 84 20.24 22.60 -7.35
N LEU A 85 20.22 23.91 -7.09
CA LEU A 85 20.84 24.96 -7.92
C LEU A 85 21.83 25.82 -7.14
N ASP A 86 22.30 25.40 -5.97
CA ASP A 86 23.08 26.18 -4.98
C ASP A 86 24.61 26.07 -5.12
N GLU A 87 25.12 25.80 -6.32
CA GLU A 87 26.57 25.67 -6.57
C GLU A 87 27.37 26.91 -6.10
N ASP A 88 28.42 26.65 -5.30
CA ASP A 88 29.39 27.62 -4.77
C ASP A 88 28.80 28.84 -4.03
N GLU A 89 27.59 28.71 -3.46
CA GLU A 89 26.80 29.80 -2.88
C GLU A 89 26.59 31.01 -3.82
N ALA A 90 26.84 30.80 -5.11
CA ALA A 90 26.72 31.82 -6.14
C ALA A 90 25.26 31.90 -6.62
N CYS A 91 24.92 33.02 -7.25
CA CYS A 91 23.68 33.13 -8.00
C CYS A 91 23.99 33.83 -9.32
N GLN A 92 24.25 33.02 -10.35
CA GLN A 92 24.49 33.46 -11.71
C GLN A 92 23.35 33.00 -12.60
N ILE A 93 22.67 33.95 -13.22
CA ILE A 93 21.60 33.69 -14.18
C ILE A 93 22.14 34.03 -15.56
N ARG A 94 21.96 33.12 -16.52
CA ARG A 94 22.32 33.32 -17.92
C ARG A 94 21.15 32.99 -18.83
N ARG A 95 20.86 33.87 -19.79
CA ARG A 95 19.84 33.67 -20.81
C ARG A 95 20.40 33.92 -22.20
N VAL A 96 20.16 33.00 -23.11
CA VAL A 96 20.57 33.10 -24.53
C VAL A 96 19.31 33.10 -25.38
N ILE A 97 19.15 34.13 -26.20
CA ILE A 97 18.01 34.32 -27.11
C ILE A 97 18.57 34.29 -28.53
N ARG A 98 18.00 33.43 -29.38
CA ARG A 98 18.44 33.25 -30.77
C ARG A 98 17.55 34.03 -31.72
N ALA A 99 18.11 34.42 -32.87
CA ALA A 99 17.37 35.11 -33.92
C ALA A 99 16.23 34.25 -34.52
N ASP A 100 16.31 32.92 -34.37
CA ASP A 100 15.26 31.96 -34.77
C ASP A 100 14.09 31.87 -33.77
N GLY A 101 14.12 32.62 -32.67
CA GLY A 101 13.10 32.62 -31.61
C GLY A 101 13.36 31.65 -30.46
N GLY A 102 14.41 30.82 -30.53
CA GLY A 102 14.80 29.95 -29.44
C GLY A 102 15.34 30.71 -28.22
N SER A 103 14.88 30.38 -27.01
CA SER A 103 15.40 30.94 -25.75
C SER A 103 15.84 29.81 -24.83
N ARG A 104 17.05 29.91 -24.27
CA ARG A 104 17.60 28.97 -23.28
C ARG A 104 18.07 29.72 -22.04
N ALA A 105 17.90 29.11 -20.88
CA ALA A 105 18.25 29.69 -19.60
C ALA A 105 19.10 28.73 -18.77
N TRP A 106 19.94 29.30 -17.92
CA TRP A 106 20.76 28.60 -16.94
C TRP A 106 20.77 29.36 -15.62
N ILE A 107 20.81 28.61 -14.53
CA ILE A 107 21.07 29.10 -13.17
C ILE A 107 22.28 28.32 -12.67
N ASN A 108 23.34 29.01 -12.27
CA ASN A 108 24.59 28.41 -11.79
C ASN A 108 25.09 27.27 -12.71
N GLY A 109 25.14 27.53 -14.01
CA GLY A 109 25.61 26.56 -15.02
C GLY A 109 24.63 25.44 -15.37
N ARG A 110 23.56 25.21 -14.59
CA ARG A 110 22.56 24.17 -14.85
C ARG A 110 21.42 24.69 -15.72
N PRO A 111 20.92 23.92 -16.72
CA PRO A 111 19.78 24.33 -17.52
C PRO A 111 18.54 24.59 -16.65
N ALA A 112 17.86 25.72 -16.89
CA ALA A 112 16.68 26.12 -16.15
C ALA A 112 15.53 26.50 -17.09
N THR A 113 14.30 26.40 -16.60
CA THR A 113 13.11 26.85 -17.31
C THR A 113 12.89 28.36 -17.12
N VAL A 114 12.11 28.99 -18.00
CA VAL A 114 11.72 30.40 -17.82
C VAL A 114 10.88 30.58 -16.55
N GLY A 115 10.06 29.59 -16.17
CA GLY A 115 9.30 29.63 -14.92
C GLY A 115 10.21 29.67 -13.68
N GLN A 116 11.26 28.84 -13.67
CA GLN A 116 12.29 28.88 -12.63
C GLN A 116 13.02 30.22 -12.57
N LEU A 117 13.31 30.85 -13.72
CA LEU A 117 13.85 32.21 -13.74
C LEU A 117 12.88 33.20 -13.09
N THR A 118 11.60 33.16 -13.45
CA THR A 118 10.59 34.07 -12.89
C THR A 118 10.42 33.88 -11.39
N GLU A 119 10.37 32.63 -10.92
CA GLU A 119 10.29 32.32 -9.49
C GLU A 119 11.50 32.83 -8.71
N LEU A 120 12.72 32.51 -9.17
CA LEU A 120 13.94 32.95 -8.52
C LEU A 120 14.04 34.49 -8.52
N SER A 121 13.73 35.12 -9.65
CA SER A 121 13.87 36.57 -9.83
C SER A 121 12.90 37.36 -8.98
N ALA A 122 11.68 36.87 -8.76
CA ALA A 122 10.71 37.47 -7.83
C ALA A 122 11.22 37.55 -6.38
N ARG A 123 12.28 36.81 -6.03
CA ARG A 123 12.95 36.83 -4.72
C ARG A 123 14.25 37.65 -4.71
N LEU A 124 14.72 38.12 -5.87
CA LEU A 124 16.03 38.77 -6.04
C LEU A 124 15.93 40.22 -6.52
N VAL A 125 14.99 40.51 -7.41
CA VAL A 125 14.88 41.80 -8.11
C VAL A 125 13.41 42.20 -8.22
N GLU A 126 13.12 43.46 -7.91
CA GLU A 126 11.85 44.10 -8.22
C GLU A 126 12.13 45.25 -9.20
N ILE A 127 11.51 45.20 -10.39
CA ILE A 127 11.68 46.22 -11.42
C ILE A 127 10.43 47.13 -11.40
N HIS A 128 10.63 48.43 -11.23
CA HIS A 128 9.54 49.41 -11.28
C HIS A 128 9.64 50.25 -12.55
N GLY A 129 8.63 50.19 -13.42
CA GLY A 129 8.62 50.88 -14.72
C GLY A 129 7.23 51.01 -15.35
N GLN A 130 7.18 51.44 -16.61
CA GLN A 130 5.94 51.76 -17.32
C GLN A 130 5.00 50.55 -17.54
N HIS A 131 5.45 49.31 -17.31
CA HIS A 131 4.70 48.09 -17.60
C HIS A 131 4.40 47.20 -16.38
N GLU A 132 4.82 47.57 -15.16
CA GLU A 132 4.74 46.66 -14.00
C GLU A 132 4.24 47.38 -12.74
N GLN A 133 2.91 47.37 -12.57
CA GLN A 133 2.26 47.62 -11.29
C GLN A 133 1.89 46.31 -10.56
N GLN A 134 2.32 45.14 -11.03
CA GLN A 134 1.66 43.88 -10.68
C GLN A 134 2.01 43.32 -9.29
N ALA A 135 3.19 43.57 -8.72
CA ALA A 135 3.55 43.02 -7.41
C ALA A 135 2.75 43.67 -6.27
N LEU A 136 2.76 45.01 -6.19
CA LEU A 136 1.99 45.78 -5.20
C LEU A 136 0.48 45.82 -5.48
N LEU A 137 0.06 45.69 -6.75
CA LEU A 137 -1.36 45.56 -7.09
C LEU A 137 -1.89 44.13 -7.02
N SER A 138 -1.04 43.14 -6.73
CA SER A 138 -1.52 41.78 -6.53
C SER A 138 -2.34 41.71 -5.26
N ARG A 139 -3.46 40.98 -5.32
CA ARG A 139 -4.34 40.77 -4.18
C ARG A 139 -3.60 40.19 -2.95
N PRO A 140 -2.68 39.22 -3.07
CA PRO A 140 -1.91 38.73 -1.92
C PRO A 140 -1.05 39.80 -1.26
N SER A 141 -0.35 40.63 -2.04
CA SER A 141 0.48 41.72 -1.51
C SER A 141 -0.37 42.80 -0.83
N GLN A 142 -1.50 43.17 -1.42
CA GLN A 142 -2.43 44.14 -0.83
C GLN A 142 -3.00 43.65 0.51
N LEU A 143 -3.38 42.37 0.58
CA LEU A 143 -3.86 41.76 1.83
C LEU A 143 -2.74 41.69 2.88
N ALA A 144 -1.53 41.28 2.50
CA ALA A 144 -0.39 41.23 3.41
C ALA A 144 -0.04 42.63 3.97
N LEU A 145 -0.13 43.68 3.14
CA LEU A 145 0.05 45.07 3.58
C LEU A 145 -1.04 45.51 4.56
N LEU A 146 -2.31 45.15 4.30
CA LEU A 146 -3.42 45.46 5.18
C LEU A 146 -3.31 44.71 6.53
N ASP A 147 -2.96 43.44 6.49
CA ASP A 147 -2.74 42.61 7.68
C ASP A 147 -1.58 43.16 8.52
N ALA A 148 -0.46 43.52 7.88
CA ALA A 148 0.70 44.12 8.55
C ALA A 148 0.35 45.47 9.18
N PHE A 149 -0.47 46.28 8.51
CA PHE A 149 -0.98 47.54 9.07
C PHE A 149 -1.89 47.30 10.28
N GLY A 150 -2.79 46.31 10.18
CA GLY A 150 -3.71 45.91 11.23
C GLY A 150 -3.06 45.13 12.38
N ARG A 151 -1.83 44.64 12.20
CA ARG A 151 -1.12 43.72 13.11
C ARG A 151 -1.92 42.45 13.42
N THR A 152 -2.59 41.91 12.40
CA THR A 152 -3.54 40.79 12.51
C THR A 152 -2.88 39.41 12.36
N ASP A 153 -1.56 39.30 12.57
CA ASP A 153 -0.82 38.06 12.35
C ASP A 153 -1.35 36.89 13.20
N ALA A 154 -1.79 37.18 14.44
CA ALA A 154 -2.33 36.17 15.35
C ALA A 154 -3.71 35.68 14.91
N GLU A 155 -4.61 36.60 14.54
CA GLU A 155 -5.95 36.31 14.05
C GLU A 155 -5.88 35.56 12.72
N ARG A 156 -5.03 36.02 11.79
CA ARG A 156 -4.78 35.34 10.51
C ARG A 156 -4.26 33.92 10.73
N ALA A 157 -3.34 33.70 11.66
CA ALA A 157 -2.84 32.37 11.99
C ALA A 157 -3.96 31.47 12.57
N ALA A 158 -4.82 32.00 13.43
CA ALA A 158 -5.95 31.27 13.99
C ALA A 158 -6.96 30.83 12.92
N VAL A 159 -7.31 31.73 12.00
CA VAL A 159 -8.20 31.42 10.86
C VAL A 159 -7.55 30.38 9.93
N ALA A 160 -6.26 30.52 9.63
CA ALA A 160 -5.53 29.59 8.77
C ALA A 160 -5.49 28.18 9.39
N GLU A 161 -5.28 28.06 10.69
CA GLU A 161 -5.30 26.78 11.38
C GLU A 161 -6.69 26.13 11.34
N ALA A 162 -7.73 26.88 11.67
CA ALA A 162 -9.10 26.38 11.62
C ALA A 162 -9.51 25.94 10.20
N ALA A 163 -9.11 26.69 9.17
CA ALA A 163 -9.33 26.35 7.77
C ALA A 163 -8.58 25.06 7.36
N ARG A 164 -7.31 24.90 7.77
CA ARG A 164 -6.52 23.70 7.50
C ARG A 164 -7.18 22.46 8.11
N ARG A 165 -7.59 22.54 9.38
CA ARG A 165 -8.27 21.45 10.07
C ARG A 165 -9.58 21.07 9.38
N TRP A 166 -10.41 22.06 9.05
CA TRP A 166 -11.67 21.82 8.37
C TRP A 166 -11.47 21.19 6.98
N SER A 167 -10.52 21.70 6.19
CA SER A 167 -10.18 21.14 4.87
C SER A 167 -9.60 19.73 4.95
N ALA A 168 -8.82 19.40 5.98
CA ALA A 168 -8.31 18.05 6.20
C ALA A 168 -9.45 17.05 6.44
N LEU A 169 -10.42 17.40 7.30
CA LEU A 169 -11.57 16.55 7.59
C LEU A 169 -12.48 16.35 6.37
N LEU A 170 -12.68 17.40 5.55
CA LEU A 170 -13.42 17.29 4.29
C LEU A 170 -12.75 16.32 3.32
N ARG A 171 -11.41 16.39 3.18
CA ARG A 171 -10.64 15.47 2.33
C ARG A 171 -10.70 14.02 2.85
N GLU A 172 -10.63 13.82 4.16
CA GLU A 172 -10.77 12.49 4.77
C GLU A 172 -12.14 11.88 4.48
N ARG A 173 -13.21 12.67 4.66
CA ARG A 173 -14.59 12.25 4.33
C ARG A 173 -14.75 11.92 2.86
N GLU A 174 -14.21 12.75 1.95
CA GLU A 174 -14.26 12.51 0.52
C GLU A 174 -13.53 11.22 0.14
N SER A 175 -12.35 10.97 0.72
CA SER A 175 -11.59 9.74 0.51
C SER A 175 -12.33 8.48 0.99
N LEU A 176 -13.05 8.56 2.12
CA LEU A 176 -13.84 7.43 2.64
C LEU A 176 -15.14 7.24 1.84
N SER A 177 -15.79 8.34 1.43
CA SER A 177 -17.02 8.31 0.64
C SER A 177 -16.79 7.85 -0.80
N ALA A 178 -15.58 8.04 -1.35
CA ALA A 178 -15.22 7.56 -2.69
C ALA A 178 -15.27 6.04 -2.82
N GLN A 179 -15.33 5.29 -1.70
CA GLN A 179 -15.49 3.85 -1.68
C GLN A 179 -16.93 3.39 -2.04
N GLY A 180 -17.89 4.34 -2.17
CA GLY A 180 -19.26 4.09 -2.58
C GLY A 180 -20.21 3.77 -1.42
N ASP A 181 -21.48 3.48 -1.74
CA ASP A 181 -22.42 2.94 -0.76
C ASP A 181 -22.04 1.48 -0.47
N VAL A 182 -21.48 1.25 0.70
CA VAL A 182 -21.00 -0.07 1.11
C VAL A 182 -22.07 -0.86 1.86
N SER A 183 -23.28 -0.31 2.04
CA SER A 183 -24.36 -0.98 2.75
C SER A 183 -24.73 -2.32 2.09
N ASP A 184 -24.98 -2.30 0.77
CA ASP A 184 -25.30 -3.52 0.01
C ASP A 184 -24.17 -4.57 0.08
N ARG A 185 -22.92 -4.10 0.14
CA ARG A 185 -21.75 -4.97 0.25
C ARG A 185 -21.63 -5.58 1.64
N ILE A 186 -21.87 -4.80 2.69
CA ILE A 186 -21.91 -5.27 4.08
C ILE A 186 -23.01 -6.33 4.22
N ASP A 187 -24.24 -6.05 3.79
CA ASP A 187 -25.36 -6.99 3.86
C ASP A 187 -25.06 -8.30 3.13
N TRP A 188 -24.45 -8.21 1.94
CA TRP A 188 -24.01 -9.39 1.19
C TRP A 188 -22.94 -10.18 1.94
N LEU A 189 -21.90 -9.51 2.47
CA LEU A 189 -20.82 -10.15 3.22
C LEU A 189 -21.32 -10.78 4.53
N GLU A 190 -22.26 -10.14 5.23
CA GLU A 190 -22.87 -10.67 6.45
C GLU A 190 -23.65 -11.95 6.17
N HIS A 191 -24.43 -11.98 5.08
CA HIS A 191 -25.12 -13.20 4.65
C HIS A 191 -24.12 -14.32 4.34
N GLN A 192 -23.04 -14.01 3.61
CA GLN A 192 -21.99 -14.98 3.29
C GLN A 192 -21.26 -15.49 4.54
N PHE A 193 -20.95 -14.60 5.48
CA PHE A 193 -20.30 -14.96 6.74
C PHE A 193 -21.18 -15.87 7.58
N ALA A 194 -22.47 -15.53 7.74
CA ALA A 194 -23.43 -16.32 8.50
C ALA A 194 -23.68 -17.71 7.91
N GLU A 195 -23.57 -17.87 6.59
CA GLU A 195 -23.62 -19.20 5.96
C GLU A 195 -22.41 -20.06 6.33
N LEU A 196 -21.22 -19.49 6.34
CA LEU A 196 -19.98 -20.19 6.70
C LEU A 196 -19.86 -20.46 8.21
N GLU A 197 -20.39 -19.58 9.05
CA GLU A 197 -20.34 -19.68 10.51
C GLU A 197 -21.19 -20.84 11.04
N ARG A 198 -22.25 -21.24 10.33
CA ARG A 198 -23.13 -22.36 10.71
C ARG A 198 -22.46 -23.73 10.59
N GLU A 199 -21.37 -23.83 9.83
CA GLU A 199 -20.66 -25.09 9.62
C GLU A 199 -19.33 -25.08 10.38
N GLU A 200 -18.91 -26.28 10.80
CA GLU A 200 -17.63 -26.48 11.48
C GLU A 200 -16.54 -26.72 10.43
N LEU A 201 -15.72 -25.68 10.21
CA LEU A 201 -14.75 -25.63 9.11
C LEU A 201 -13.31 -25.91 9.56
N GLU A 202 -13.10 -26.29 10.83
CA GLU A 202 -11.79 -26.62 11.36
C GLU A 202 -11.18 -27.82 10.60
N PRO A 203 -9.89 -27.79 10.23
CA PRO A 203 -9.26 -28.87 9.47
C PRO A 203 -9.43 -30.25 10.12
N ALA A 204 -9.29 -30.32 11.45
CA ALA A 204 -9.49 -31.55 12.21
C ALA A 204 -10.93 -32.08 12.13
N ALA A 205 -11.92 -31.19 12.13
CA ALA A 205 -13.33 -31.58 12.02
C ALA A 205 -13.67 -32.08 10.61
N LEU A 206 -13.11 -31.46 9.57
CA LEU A 206 -13.28 -31.90 8.17
C LEU A 206 -12.61 -33.26 7.91
N GLU A 207 -11.42 -33.49 8.47
CA GLU A 207 -10.73 -34.77 8.37
C GLU A 207 -11.52 -35.89 9.06
N GLN A 208 -12.01 -35.61 10.28
CA GLN A 208 -12.87 -36.53 11.03
C GLN A 208 -14.16 -36.84 10.27
N LEU A 209 -14.83 -35.82 9.71
CA LEU A 209 -16.05 -36.00 8.92
C LEU A 209 -15.83 -36.93 7.72
N GLY A 210 -14.70 -36.76 7.02
CA GLY A 210 -14.32 -37.64 5.91
C GLY A 210 -14.01 -39.07 6.35
N ALA A 211 -13.38 -39.25 7.51
CA ALA A 211 -13.10 -40.56 8.09
C ALA A 211 -14.40 -41.29 8.49
N ASP A 212 -15.32 -40.59 9.14
CA ASP A 212 -16.61 -41.12 9.58
C ASP A 212 -17.48 -41.52 8.37
N HIS A 213 -17.52 -40.69 7.32
CA HIS A 213 -18.22 -41.02 6.08
C HIS A 213 -17.64 -42.28 5.42
N ARG A 214 -16.31 -42.40 5.30
CA ARG A 214 -15.70 -43.62 4.74
C ARG A 214 -16.02 -44.86 5.55
N ARG A 215 -15.98 -44.76 6.89
CA ARG A 215 -16.30 -45.86 7.79
C ARG A 215 -17.75 -46.30 7.63
N GLN A 216 -18.69 -45.36 7.58
CA GLN A 216 -20.13 -45.64 7.40
C GLN A 216 -20.45 -46.17 6.00
N ALA A 217 -19.86 -45.60 4.95
CA ALA A 217 -20.06 -46.06 3.57
C ALA A 217 -19.57 -47.50 3.34
N HIS A 218 -18.52 -47.91 4.05
CA HIS A 218 -17.96 -49.27 3.99
C HIS A 218 -18.35 -50.14 5.19
N ALA A 219 -19.32 -49.74 6.01
CA ALA A 219 -19.66 -50.47 7.24
C ALA A 219 -20.05 -51.92 6.94
N ALA A 220 -20.86 -52.16 5.90
CA ALA A 220 -21.27 -53.51 5.51
C ALA A 220 -20.10 -54.41 5.08
N ASP A 221 -19.18 -53.88 4.28
CA ASP A 221 -17.99 -54.63 3.82
C ASP A 221 -17.02 -54.90 4.98
N LEU A 222 -16.82 -53.91 5.86
CA LEU A 222 -15.98 -54.05 7.06
C LEU A 222 -16.55 -55.09 8.03
N ILE A 223 -17.88 -55.08 8.21
CA ILE A 223 -18.61 -56.06 9.00
C ILE A 223 -18.39 -57.46 8.43
N ALA A 224 -18.61 -57.65 7.12
CA ALA A 224 -18.45 -58.94 6.48
C ALA A 224 -17.00 -59.46 6.60
N ALA A 225 -16.00 -58.59 6.39
CA ALA A 225 -14.60 -58.95 6.54
C ALA A 225 -14.22 -59.33 7.99
N CYS A 226 -14.77 -58.62 8.99
CA CYS A 226 -14.55 -58.96 10.39
C CYS A 226 -15.22 -60.30 10.76
N ASP A 227 -16.47 -60.51 10.33
CA ASP A 227 -17.21 -61.75 10.58
C ASP A 227 -16.49 -62.96 9.96
N GLU A 228 -15.99 -62.82 8.72
CA GLU A 228 -15.20 -63.85 8.06
C GLU A 228 -13.88 -64.15 8.80
N ALA A 229 -13.14 -63.12 9.20
CA ALA A 229 -11.88 -63.28 9.93
C ALA A 229 -12.10 -63.90 11.32
N LEU A 230 -13.16 -63.54 12.04
CA LEU A 230 -13.53 -64.14 13.32
C LEU A 230 -13.89 -65.62 13.16
N ALA A 231 -14.66 -65.99 12.14
CA ALA A 231 -15.00 -67.39 11.85
C ALA A 231 -13.76 -68.24 11.54
N GLN A 232 -12.80 -67.70 10.78
CA GLN A 232 -11.53 -68.36 10.49
C GLN A 232 -10.65 -68.53 11.75
N LEU A 233 -10.61 -67.53 12.64
CA LEU A 233 -9.87 -67.60 13.90
C LEU A 233 -10.52 -68.56 14.90
N ALA A 234 -11.85 -68.62 14.96
CA ALA A 234 -12.60 -69.55 15.81
C ALA A 234 -12.47 -71.01 15.34
N GLY A 235 -12.24 -71.22 14.05
CA GLY A 235 -12.11 -72.54 13.45
C GLY A 235 -13.46 -73.21 13.17
N ASP A 236 -14.45 -72.45 12.68
CA ASP A 236 -15.78 -72.98 12.41
C ASP A 236 -15.79 -74.00 11.24
N GLU A 237 -14.94 -73.81 10.22
CA GLU A 237 -14.82 -74.72 9.06
C GLU A 237 -13.49 -75.50 9.00
N LEU A 238 -12.45 -74.98 9.66
CA LEU A 238 -11.08 -75.52 9.69
C LEU A 238 -10.60 -75.59 11.15
N PRO A 239 -9.57 -76.39 11.49
CA PRO A 239 -8.99 -76.36 12.83
C PRO A 239 -8.57 -74.93 13.18
N SER A 240 -8.96 -74.44 14.37
CA SER A 240 -8.61 -73.07 14.77
C SER A 240 -7.09 -72.89 14.76
N PRO A 241 -6.56 -71.74 14.31
CA PRO A 241 -5.12 -71.50 14.28
C PRO A 241 -4.48 -71.68 15.67
N VAL A 242 -5.14 -71.17 16.71
CA VAL A 242 -4.71 -71.33 18.11
C VAL A 242 -4.73 -72.80 18.52
N GLY A 243 -5.80 -73.52 18.23
CA GLY A 243 -5.92 -74.95 18.53
C GLY A 243 -4.86 -75.79 17.82
N THR A 244 -4.52 -75.43 16.58
CA THR A 244 -3.45 -76.06 15.80
C THR A 244 -2.08 -75.79 16.42
N ILE A 245 -1.82 -74.55 16.83
CA ILE A 245 -0.58 -74.17 17.52
C ILE A 245 -0.44 -74.96 18.83
N GLU A 246 -1.47 -75.02 19.67
CA GLU A 246 -1.48 -75.78 20.91
C GLU A 246 -1.21 -77.29 20.68
N GLN A 247 -1.77 -77.85 19.61
CA GLN A 247 -1.53 -79.24 19.25
C GLN A 247 -0.08 -79.51 18.83
N ILE A 248 0.54 -78.58 18.09
CA ILE A 248 1.96 -78.62 17.72
C ILE A 248 2.83 -78.52 18.98
N ARG A 249 2.52 -77.57 19.87
CA ARG A 249 3.23 -77.38 21.14
C ARG A 249 3.21 -78.64 22.00
N GLY A 250 2.06 -79.27 22.17
CA GLY A 250 1.94 -80.53 22.90
C GLY A 250 2.70 -81.71 22.27
N ALA A 251 2.93 -81.68 20.94
CA ALA A 251 3.81 -82.66 20.28
C ALA A 251 5.29 -82.37 20.53
N LEU A 252 5.71 -81.10 20.46
CA LEU A 252 7.10 -80.67 20.68
C LEU A 252 7.53 -80.85 22.14
N GLN A 253 6.66 -80.50 23.10
CA GLN A 253 6.94 -80.64 24.53
C GLN A 253 7.26 -82.08 24.93
N ARG A 254 6.60 -83.08 24.30
CA ARG A 254 6.89 -84.51 24.54
C ARG A 254 8.29 -84.93 24.08
N MET A 255 8.89 -84.23 23.13
CA MET A 255 10.23 -84.52 22.60
C MET A 255 11.32 -83.63 23.22
N ASN A 256 10.94 -82.66 24.07
CA ASN A 256 11.85 -81.68 24.63
C ASN A 256 12.93 -82.30 25.54
N GLU A 257 12.63 -83.44 26.18
CA GLU A 257 13.63 -84.22 26.94
C GLU A 257 14.73 -84.82 26.06
N HIS A 258 14.47 -85.00 24.76
CA HIS A 258 15.40 -85.58 23.80
C HIS A 258 16.15 -84.52 22.97
N GLU A 259 15.53 -83.36 22.75
CA GLU A 259 16.14 -82.20 22.07
C GLU A 259 15.70 -80.89 22.75
N PRO A 260 16.50 -80.36 23.70
CA PRO A 260 16.13 -79.17 24.48
C PRO A 260 15.97 -77.88 23.67
N ARG A 261 16.54 -77.81 22.45
CA ARG A 261 16.38 -76.64 21.56
C ARG A 261 14.93 -76.46 21.10
N LEU A 262 14.09 -77.50 21.20
CA LEU A 262 12.66 -77.39 20.91
C LEU A 262 11.92 -76.46 21.89
N GLY A 263 12.47 -76.21 23.09
CA GLY A 263 11.90 -75.25 24.04
C GLY A 263 11.87 -73.81 23.52
N GLU A 264 12.85 -73.40 22.71
CA GLU A 264 12.83 -72.06 22.07
C GLU A 264 11.69 -71.95 21.05
N VAL A 265 11.42 -73.04 20.31
CA VAL A 265 10.31 -73.11 19.34
C VAL A 265 8.96 -73.10 20.05
N ASP A 266 8.81 -73.83 21.15
CA ASP A 266 7.60 -73.82 21.98
C ASP A 266 7.28 -72.41 22.51
N ALA A 267 8.30 -71.68 22.99
CA ALA A 267 8.13 -70.30 23.45
C ALA A 267 7.68 -69.34 22.33
N MET A 268 8.18 -69.51 21.10
CA MET A 268 7.71 -68.73 19.95
C MET A 268 6.26 -69.05 19.59
N LEU A 269 5.86 -70.32 19.69
CA LEU A 269 4.48 -70.76 19.43
C LEU A 269 3.51 -70.27 20.51
N ASP A 270 3.91 -70.27 21.78
CA ASP A 270 3.15 -69.70 22.91
C ASP A 270 2.86 -68.20 22.68
N ALA A 271 3.90 -67.44 22.34
CA ALA A 271 3.76 -66.02 22.05
C ALA A 271 2.83 -65.76 20.85
N ALA A 272 2.91 -66.59 19.79
CA ALA A 272 2.01 -66.48 18.66
C ALA A 272 0.54 -66.81 19.02
N ALA A 273 0.30 -67.81 19.87
CA ALA A 273 -1.05 -68.13 20.36
C ALA A 273 -1.65 -66.94 21.14
N ILE A 274 -0.87 -66.35 22.06
CA ILE A 274 -1.30 -65.17 22.83
C ILE A 274 -1.64 -63.99 21.90
N GLN A 275 -0.80 -63.72 20.90
CA GLN A 275 -1.04 -62.62 19.94
C GLN A 275 -2.30 -62.85 19.08
N LEU A 276 -2.61 -64.10 18.74
CA LEU A 276 -3.85 -64.42 18.00
C LEU A 276 -5.09 -64.20 18.87
N ASP A 277 -5.06 -64.59 20.15
CA ASP A 277 -6.15 -64.33 21.09
C ASP A 277 -6.38 -62.81 21.28
N GLU A 278 -5.30 -62.03 21.44
CA GLU A 278 -5.39 -60.57 21.55
C GLU A 278 -5.97 -59.93 20.28
N ALA A 279 -5.54 -60.39 19.11
CA ALA A 279 -6.06 -59.93 17.82
C ALA A 279 -7.55 -60.25 17.66
N GLN A 280 -7.98 -61.45 18.09
CA GLN A 280 -9.39 -61.84 18.08
C GLN A 280 -10.23 -60.92 18.97
N VAL A 281 -9.79 -60.65 20.21
CA VAL A 281 -10.48 -59.73 21.12
C VAL A 281 -10.58 -58.32 20.54
N LEU A 282 -9.52 -57.82 19.90
CA LEU A 282 -9.53 -56.50 19.26
C LEU A 282 -10.50 -56.47 18.07
N LEU A 283 -10.49 -57.51 17.24
CA LEU A 283 -11.37 -57.62 16.07
C LEU A 283 -12.85 -57.68 16.49
N ASP A 284 -13.16 -58.41 17.57
CA ASP A 284 -14.52 -58.51 18.12
C ASP A 284 -15.04 -57.15 18.62
N ARG A 285 -14.17 -56.34 19.24
CA ARG A 285 -14.50 -54.96 19.62
C ARG A 285 -14.76 -54.09 18.40
N ILE A 286 -13.86 -54.11 17.41
CA ILE A 286 -14.04 -53.34 16.17
C ILE A 286 -15.36 -53.73 15.50
N ARG A 287 -15.66 -55.02 15.42
CA ARG A 287 -16.90 -55.53 14.83
C ARG A 287 -18.15 -55.08 15.58
N SER A 288 -18.10 -55.08 16.91
CA SER A 288 -19.19 -54.64 17.77
C SER A 288 -19.44 -53.14 17.68
N ASP A 289 -18.38 -52.36 17.46
CA ASP A 289 -18.45 -50.90 17.27
C ASP A 289 -18.96 -50.51 15.87
N LEU A 290 -18.91 -51.43 14.90
CA LEU A 290 -19.46 -51.24 13.55
C LEU A 290 -20.96 -51.52 13.56
N ASP A 291 -21.75 -50.44 13.59
CA ASP A 291 -23.20 -50.48 13.38
C ASP A 291 -23.56 -49.87 12.01
N ILE A 292 -24.55 -50.45 11.34
CA ILE A 292 -25.09 -49.90 10.09
C ILE A 292 -26.26 -49.01 10.50
N ASP A 293 -25.99 -47.71 10.63
CA ASP A 293 -27.03 -46.69 10.82
C ASP A 293 -27.24 -45.92 9.50
N PRO A 294 -28.26 -46.25 8.69
CA PRO A 294 -28.57 -45.54 7.46
C PRO A 294 -28.84 -44.04 7.68
N GLY A 295 -29.36 -43.66 8.86
CA GLY A 295 -29.61 -42.27 9.22
C GLY A 295 -28.32 -41.48 9.47
N ALA A 296 -27.33 -42.11 10.08
CA ALA A 296 -26.01 -41.50 10.29
C ALA A 296 -25.30 -41.23 8.95
N LEU A 297 -25.27 -42.21 8.05
CA LEU A 297 -24.68 -42.03 6.72
C LEU A 297 -25.36 -40.91 5.94
N GLN A 298 -26.69 -40.87 5.91
CA GLN A 298 -27.44 -39.82 5.23
C GLN A 298 -27.15 -38.43 5.82
N THR A 299 -26.99 -38.33 7.14
CA THR A 299 -26.64 -37.07 7.82
C THR A 299 -25.23 -36.60 7.44
N LEU A 300 -24.27 -37.52 7.36
CA LEU A 300 -22.90 -37.24 6.93
C LEU A 300 -22.87 -36.79 5.46
N GLU A 301 -23.58 -37.48 4.57
CA GLU A 301 -23.69 -37.12 3.16
C GLU A 301 -24.33 -35.74 2.96
N GLN A 302 -25.39 -35.42 3.71
CA GLN A 302 -26.01 -34.09 3.68
C GLN A 302 -25.03 -33.01 4.12
N ARG A 303 -24.25 -33.25 5.19
CA ARG A 303 -23.25 -32.29 5.67
C ARG A 303 -22.12 -32.09 4.65
N LEU A 304 -21.58 -33.17 4.09
CA LEU A 304 -20.59 -33.11 3.01
C LEU A 304 -21.13 -32.40 1.76
N GLY A 305 -22.40 -32.63 1.42
CA GLY A 305 -23.12 -31.94 0.35
C GLY A 305 -23.13 -30.43 0.56
N ARG A 306 -23.56 -29.97 1.75
CA ARG A 306 -23.55 -28.54 2.12
C ARG A 306 -22.16 -27.92 2.04
N LEU A 307 -21.13 -28.61 2.54
CA LEU A 307 -19.75 -28.14 2.45
C LEU A 307 -19.28 -28.00 0.99
N HIS A 308 -19.62 -28.94 0.11
CA HIS A 308 -19.32 -28.84 -1.32
C HIS A 308 -20.10 -27.74 -2.03
N GLU A 309 -21.33 -27.45 -1.60
CA GLU A 309 -22.11 -26.33 -2.13
C GLU A 309 -21.50 -24.98 -1.71
N LEU A 310 -21.11 -24.84 -0.44
CA LEU A 310 -20.38 -23.66 0.07
C LEU A 310 -19.05 -23.47 -0.67
N ALA A 311 -18.26 -24.54 -0.82
CA ALA A 311 -17.01 -24.53 -1.59
C ALA A 311 -17.24 -24.01 -3.02
N ARG A 312 -18.27 -24.50 -3.71
CA ARG A 312 -18.65 -24.02 -5.05
C ARG A 312 -19.09 -22.56 -5.05
N LYS A 313 -19.92 -22.14 -4.09
CA LYS A 313 -20.41 -20.76 -3.95
C LYS A 313 -19.27 -19.77 -3.77
N HIS A 314 -18.29 -20.11 -2.93
CA HIS A 314 -17.13 -19.28 -2.62
C HIS A 314 -15.95 -19.49 -3.57
N ARG A 315 -16.03 -20.46 -4.50
CA ARG A 315 -14.98 -20.81 -5.47
C ARG A 315 -13.63 -21.15 -4.83
N VAL A 316 -13.68 -21.82 -3.69
CA VAL A 316 -12.52 -22.31 -2.95
C VAL A 316 -12.73 -23.80 -2.64
N PRO A 317 -11.66 -24.60 -2.51
CA PRO A 317 -11.81 -25.97 -2.05
C PRO A 317 -12.26 -26.01 -0.57
N PRO A 318 -12.89 -27.12 -0.11
CA PRO A 318 -13.51 -27.19 1.22
C PRO A 318 -12.56 -26.90 2.39
N ASP A 319 -11.29 -27.29 2.27
CA ASP A 319 -10.20 -27.04 3.21
C ASP A 319 -9.85 -25.55 3.35
N GLN A 320 -10.21 -24.72 2.37
CA GLN A 320 -9.97 -23.28 2.37
C GLN A 320 -11.18 -22.46 2.81
N LEU A 321 -12.31 -23.09 3.14
CA LEU A 321 -13.52 -22.38 3.58
C LEU A 321 -13.29 -21.61 4.88
N LEU A 322 -12.48 -22.13 5.79
CA LEU A 322 -12.12 -21.44 7.03
C LEU A 322 -11.36 -20.14 6.76
N ALA A 323 -10.30 -20.21 5.95
CA ALA A 323 -9.55 -19.02 5.54
C ALA A 323 -10.44 -18.01 4.80
N ARG A 324 -11.41 -18.49 4.00
CA ARG A 324 -12.38 -17.63 3.34
C ARG A 324 -13.31 -16.93 4.33
N ARG A 325 -13.77 -17.63 5.37
CA ARG A 325 -14.59 -17.06 6.46
C ARG A 325 -13.84 -15.94 7.17
N GLU A 326 -12.58 -16.18 7.52
CA GLU A 326 -11.71 -15.19 8.17
C GLU A 326 -11.46 -13.96 7.28
N ALA A 327 -11.24 -14.16 5.99
CA ALA A 327 -11.07 -13.06 5.05
C ALA A 327 -12.34 -12.19 4.94
N ILE A 328 -13.53 -12.82 4.93
CA ILE A 328 -14.81 -12.10 4.93
C ILE A 328 -15.01 -11.32 6.24
N ALA A 329 -14.64 -11.91 7.39
CA ALA A 329 -14.71 -11.23 8.69
C ALA A 329 -13.84 -9.98 8.73
N ALA A 330 -12.59 -10.08 8.27
CA ALA A 330 -11.68 -8.95 8.20
C ALA A 330 -12.18 -7.84 7.25
N GLU A 331 -12.79 -8.22 6.12
CA GLU A 331 -13.43 -7.27 5.20
C GLU A 331 -14.61 -6.56 5.88
N LEU A 332 -15.49 -7.29 6.57
CA LEU A 332 -16.62 -6.73 7.32
C LEU A 332 -16.19 -5.72 8.39
N ASP A 333 -15.17 -6.07 9.19
CA ASP A 333 -14.67 -5.18 10.24
C ASP A 333 -14.08 -3.89 9.66
N GLY A 334 -13.34 -3.98 8.54
CA GLY A 334 -12.82 -2.81 7.84
C GLY A 334 -13.92 -1.88 7.34
N LEU A 335 -14.99 -2.45 6.78
CA LEU A 335 -16.11 -1.68 6.24
C LEU A 335 -16.97 -1.04 7.34
N ARG A 336 -17.23 -1.77 8.45
CA ARG A 336 -17.92 -1.23 9.62
C ARG A 336 -17.15 -0.08 10.26
N GLY A 337 -15.83 -0.23 10.40
CA GLY A 337 -14.95 0.82 10.92
C GLY A 337 -14.96 2.08 10.06
N ALA A 338 -14.99 1.93 8.74
CA ALA A 338 -15.12 3.06 7.82
C ALA A 338 -16.46 3.80 7.97
N GLY A 339 -17.58 3.07 8.10
CA GLY A 339 -18.91 3.65 8.33
C GLY A 339 -19.00 4.43 9.64
N GLU A 340 -18.49 3.86 10.75
CA GLU A 340 -18.42 4.56 12.03
C GLU A 340 -17.54 5.81 11.98
N ARG A 341 -16.39 5.74 11.28
CA ARG A 341 -15.52 6.90 11.09
C ARG A 341 -16.21 7.99 10.29
N LEU A 342 -16.94 7.64 9.24
CA LEU A 342 -17.68 8.60 8.40
C LEU A 342 -18.76 9.33 9.21
N HIS A 343 -19.48 8.62 10.07
CA HIS A 343 -20.45 9.23 10.98
C HIS A 343 -19.79 10.17 12.01
N LYS A 344 -18.62 9.79 12.57
CA LYS A 344 -17.85 10.67 13.48
C LYS A 344 -17.32 11.91 12.75
N LEU A 345 -16.86 11.75 11.51
CA LEU A 345 -16.32 12.83 10.68
C LEU A 345 -17.36 13.92 10.40
N ASP A 346 -18.62 13.58 10.16
CA ASP A 346 -19.66 14.58 9.93
C ASP A 346 -19.82 15.54 11.13
N ALA A 347 -19.77 15.01 12.36
CA ALA A 347 -19.80 15.82 13.58
C ALA A 347 -18.51 16.65 13.77
N GLU A 348 -17.35 16.07 13.49
CA GLU A 348 -16.05 16.76 13.54
C GLU A 348 -15.97 17.90 12.51
N ILE A 349 -16.50 17.69 11.30
CA ILE A 349 -16.54 18.69 10.23
C ILE A 349 -17.42 19.87 10.63
N GLU A 350 -18.60 19.62 11.19
CA GLU A 350 -19.48 20.71 11.63
C GLU A 350 -18.86 21.51 12.77
N SER A 351 -18.21 20.84 13.73
CA SER A 351 -17.46 21.50 14.79
C SER A 351 -16.30 22.34 14.24
N ALA A 352 -15.50 21.80 13.31
CA ALA A 352 -14.40 22.50 12.67
C ALA A 352 -14.88 23.69 11.83
N ARG A 353 -16.02 23.57 11.13
CA ARG A 353 -16.65 24.66 10.39
C ARG A 353 -17.09 25.80 11.30
N GLN A 354 -17.65 25.48 12.47
CA GLN A 354 -18.04 26.48 13.46
C GLN A 354 -16.83 27.17 14.07
N ALA A 355 -15.76 26.43 14.36
CA ALA A 355 -14.50 27.01 14.82
C ALA A 355 -13.91 27.96 13.77
N TRP A 356 -13.88 27.57 12.49
CA TRP A 356 -13.42 28.41 11.38
C TRP A 356 -14.28 29.66 11.17
N ARG A 357 -15.59 29.61 11.40
CA ARG A 357 -16.47 30.78 11.31
C ARG A 357 -16.34 31.77 12.49
N ARG A 358 -15.85 31.29 13.63
CA ARG A 358 -15.67 32.09 14.85
C ARG A 358 -14.30 32.73 14.93
N ALA A 359 -13.28 32.02 14.44
CA ALA A 359 -11.96 32.59 14.15
C ALA A 359 -12.13 33.66 13.06
#